data_AF-A0A317WW78-F1
#
_entry.id   AF-A0A317WW78-F1
#
_cell.length_a   1.000
_cell.length_b   1.000
_cell.length_c   1.000
_cell.angle_alpha   90.00
_cell.angle_beta   90.00
_cell.angle_gamma   90.00
#
_symmetry.space_group_name_H-M   'P 1'
#
loop_
_entity.id
_entity.type
_entity.pdbx_description
1 polymer ?
#
loop_
_entity_poly.entity_id
_entity_poly.type
_entity_poly.pdbx_seq_one_letter_code
_entity_poly.pdbx_strand_id
1 'polypeptide(L)'
;MRPNLPSFLLTLGTITTALATPTPTTHSVKITIRDSSIFTEGLAAVSAKVDILDANILTYPGGDISNITAGAAGLITTLLAETKEIQSYFLNTTEATAVIPPLEELTVQFATAVNNYISIHDLIKVADEGWYIYSQLQEEHTAALTYTGSVVARIPAGNLKDAANALATNITDTLQTGVVAYKDIAVRPTPYPRA
;
A
#
# COMPACT_ATOMS: atom_id res chain seq x y z
N MET A 1 9.88 0.23 107.97
CA MET A 1 9.36 -1.01 107.35
C MET A 1 9.60 -0.95 105.85
N ARG A 2 10.19 -2.01 105.28
CA ARG A 2 10.14 -2.42 103.85
C ARG A 2 9.33 -3.75 103.81
N PRO A 3 8.88 -4.32 102.67
CA PRO A 3 9.12 -4.01 101.25
C PRO A 3 7.83 -3.40 100.60
N ASN A 4 7.42 -3.49 99.32
CA ASN A 4 7.93 -4.21 98.12
C ASN A 4 7.49 -3.53 96.79
N LEU A 5 7.94 -4.08 95.65
CA LEU A 5 7.35 -3.86 94.31
C LEU A 5 6.38 -4.99 93.91
N PRO A 6 5.54 -4.76 92.89
CA PRO A 6 5.24 -5.75 91.86
C PRO A 6 5.75 -5.30 90.48
N SER A 7 6.43 -6.20 89.78
CA SER A 7 7.00 -5.98 88.44
C SER A 7 5.93 -6.08 87.34
N PHE A 8 5.97 -5.19 86.34
CA PHE A 8 5.23 -5.38 85.09
C PHE A 8 5.98 -6.35 84.18
N LEU A 9 5.34 -7.47 83.81
CA LEU A 9 5.84 -8.41 82.81
C LEU A 9 5.26 -8.05 81.44
N LEU A 10 6.10 -7.56 80.53
CA LEU A 10 5.76 -7.35 79.12
C LEU A 10 6.01 -8.65 78.34
N THR A 11 4.94 -9.32 77.92
CA THR A 11 5.01 -10.46 76.99
C THR A 11 5.27 -9.96 75.57
N LEU A 12 6.45 -10.30 75.02
CA LEU A 12 6.72 -10.12 73.58
C LEU A 12 6.02 -11.23 72.78
N GLY A 13 5.03 -10.86 71.97
CA GLY A 13 4.49 -11.74 70.94
C GLY A 13 5.42 -11.81 69.73
N THR A 14 5.89 -13.00 69.38
CA THR A 14 6.71 -13.23 68.18
C THR A 14 5.82 -13.28 66.92
N ILE A 15 5.79 -12.18 66.16
CA ILE A 15 5.19 -12.16 64.82
C ILE A 15 6.09 -12.89 63.82
N THR A 16 5.69 -14.10 63.45
CA THR A 16 6.32 -14.86 62.36
C THR A 16 5.91 -14.28 61.02
N THR A 17 6.78 -13.48 60.41
CA THR A 17 6.59 -13.00 59.03
C THR A 17 6.82 -14.15 58.05
N ALA A 18 5.72 -14.71 57.53
CA ALA A 18 5.79 -15.63 56.40
C ALA A 18 6.23 -14.84 55.14
N LEU A 19 7.50 -14.97 54.75
CA LEU A 19 7.96 -14.49 53.46
C LEU A 19 7.33 -15.34 52.36
N ALA A 20 6.29 -14.80 51.71
CA ALA A 20 5.80 -15.35 50.46
C ALA A 20 6.92 -15.22 49.41
N THR A 21 7.53 -16.33 49.02
CA THR A 21 8.52 -16.35 47.95
C THR A 21 7.85 -15.85 46.65
N PRO A 22 8.31 -14.76 46.04
CA PRO A 22 7.70 -14.27 44.81
C PRO A 22 7.98 -15.28 43.69
N THR A 23 6.95 -15.95 43.20
CA THR A 23 7.05 -16.79 41.99
C THR A 23 7.36 -15.89 40.81
N PRO A 24 8.52 -16.01 40.15
CA PRO A 24 8.81 -15.20 38.98
C PRO A 24 7.93 -15.70 37.81
N THR A 25 6.89 -14.94 37.48
CA THR A 25 6.15 -15.13 36.22
C THR A 25 7.05 -14.73 35.06
N THR A 26 7.74 -15.72 34.48
CA THR A 26 8.38 -15.58 33.17
C THR A 26 7.31 -15.35 32.10
N HIS A 27 6.98 -14.08 31.87
CA HIS A 27 6.27 -13.65 30.68
C HIS A 27 7.17 -13.91 29.47
N SER A 28 7.08 -15.10 28.88
CA SER A 28 7.57 -15.36 27.53
C SER A 28 6.76 -14.51 26.56
N VAL A 29 7.24 -13.29 26.31
CA VAL A 29 6.78 -12.47 25.19
C VAL A 29 7.08 -13.27 23.93
N LYS A 30 6.03 -13.75 23.27
CA LYS A 30 6.16 -14.32 21.93
C LYS A 30 6.58 -13.18 21.01
N ILE A 31 7.88 -13.08 20.74
CA ILE A 31 8.42 -12.15 19.74
C ILE A 31 7.96 -12.68 18.38
N THR A 32 6.80 -12.20 17.93
CA THR A 32 6.45 -12.29 16.51
C THR A 32 7.51 -11.51 15.75
N ILE A 33 8.26 -12.20 14.90
CA ILE A 33 9.22 -11.57 14.00
C ILE A 33 8.45 -10.57 13.16
N ARG A 34 8.96 -9.33 13.09
CA ARG A 34 8.38 -8.28 12.26
C ARG A 34 8.64 -8.62 10.81
N ASP A 35 7.61 -9.10 10.13
CA ASP A 35 7.66 -9.36 8.71
C ASP A 35 7.02 -8.20 7.95
N SER A 36 7.87 -7.37 7.34
CA SER A 36 7.45 -6.30 6.45
C SER A 36 7.58 -6.67 4.98
N SER A 37 7.87 -7.94 4.65
CA SER A 37 8.07 -8.36 3.25
C SER A 37 6.82 -8.09 2.41
N ILE A 38 5.63 -8.15 3.01
CA ILE A 38 4.34 -7.80 2.39
C ILE A 38 4.34 -6.43 1.66
N PHE A 39 5.15 -5.46 2.08
CA PHE A 39 5.27 -4.18 1.36
C PHE A 39 6.18 -4.29 0.14
N THR A 40 7.34 -4.94 0.28
CA THR A 40 8.31 -5.09 -0.81
C THR A 40 7.84 -6.10 -1.86
N GLU A 41 7.19 -7.19 -1.42
CA GLU A 41 6.56 -8.20 -2.28
C GLU A 41 5.32 -7.62 -2.97
N GLY A 42 4.47 -6.88 -2.24
CA GLY A 42 3.31 -6.20 -2.83
C GLY A 42 3.70 -5.13 -3.86
N LEU A 43 4.73 -4.32 -3.57
CA LEU A 43 5.25 -3.35 -4.54
C LEU A 43 5.85 -4.04 -5.77
N ALA A 44 6.59 -5.14 -5.59
CA ALA A 44 7.10 -5.94 -6.70
C ALA A 44 5.98 -6.61 -7.53
N ALA A 45 4.90 -7.06 -6.88
CA ALA A 45 3.73 -7.63 -7.56
C ALA A 45 2.98 -6.58 -8.39
N VAL A 46 2.81 -5.35 -7.87
CA VAL A 46 2.25 -4.23 -8.61
C VAL A 46 3.17 -3.82 -9.76
N SER A 47 4.47 -3.67 -9.51
CA SER A 47 5.52 -3.37 -10.50
C SER A 47 5.45 -4.33 -11.70
N ALA A 48 5.44 -5.65 -11.45
CA ALA A 48 5.30 -6.65 -12.50
C ALA A 48 3.97 -6.56 -13.28
N LYS A 49 2.89 -6.02 -12.70
CA LYS A 49 1.64 -5.75 -13.42
C LYS A 49 1.72 -4.50 -14.29
N VAL A 50 2.43 -3.47 -13.85
CA VAL A 50 2.70 -2.28 -14.69
C VAL A 50 3.55 -2.68 -15.90
N ASP A 51 4.60 -3.49 -15.72
CA ASP A 51 5.43 -3.97 -16.84
C ASP A 51 4.64 -4.83 -17.85
N ILE A 52 3.75 -5.71 -17.38
CA ILE A 52 2.88 -6.51 -18.26
C ILE A 52 1.90 -5.61 -19.04
N LEU A 53 1.33 -4.60 -18.38
CA LEU A 53 0.45 -3.62 -19.04
C LEU A 53 1.23 -2.80 -20.08
N ASP A 54 2.40 -2.28 -19.72
CA ASP A 54 3.28 -1.51 -20.61
C ASP A 54 3.67 -2.31 -21.86
N ALA A 55 4.06 -3.58 -21.70
CA ALA A 55 4.35 -4.47 -22.82
C ALA A 55 3.13 -4.71 -23.73
N ASN A 56 1.92 -4.83 -23.17
CA ASN A 56 0.68 -4.98 -23.95
C ASN A 56 0.30 -3.70 -24.71
N ILE A 57 0.61 -2.52 -24.16
CA ILE A 57 0.43 -1.21 -24.80
C ILE A 57 1.46 -1.04 -25.93
N LEU A 58 2.75 -1.27 -25.65
CA LEU A 58 3.85 -1.13 -26.63
C LEU A 58 3.71 -2.06 -27.85
N THR A 59 3.07 -3.22 -27.68
CA THR A 59 2.87 -4.20 -28.75
C THR A 59 1.50 -4.10 -29.43
N TYR A 60 0.68 -3.12 -29.06
CA TYR A 60 -0.67 -2.93 -29.62
C TYR A 60 -0.62 -2.58 -31.13
N PRO A 61 -1.23 -3.40 -32.00
CA PRO A 61 -1.16 -3.20 -33.46
C PRO A 61 -2.24 -2.24 -34.01
N GLY A 62 -3.13 -1.71 -33.16
CA GLY A 62 -4.40 -1.12 -33.58
C GLY A 62 -5.53 -2.15 -33.65
N GLY A 63 -6.78 -1.69 -33.46
CA GLY A 63 -7.96 -2.57 -33.40
C GLY A 63 -8.21 -3.11 -31.98
N ASP A 64 -8.22 -4.43 -31.80
CA ASP A 64 -8.63 -5.10 -30.56
C ASP A 64 -7.76 -4.74 -29.35
N ILE A 65 -8.35 -4.09 -28.35
CA ILE A 65 -7.69 -3.65 -27.11
C ILE A 65 -7.63 -4.71 -26.00
N SER A 66 -8.13 -5.93 -26.23
CA SER A 66 -8.33 -6.96 -25.19
C SER A 66 -7.07 -7.28 -24.34
N ASN A 67 -5.87 -7.18 -24.90
CA ASN A 67 -4.63 -7.38 -24.13
C ASN A 67 -4.33 -6.22 -23.17
N ILE A 68 -4.56 -4.99 -23.60
CA ILE A 68 -4.42 -3.78 -22.75
C ILE A 68 -5.44 -3.89 -21.61
N THR A 69 -6.71 -4.16 -21.94
CA THR A 69 -7.79 -4.18 -20.95
C THR A 69 -7.63 -5.29 -19.92
N ALA A 70 -7.16 -6.47 -20.33
CA ALA A 70 -6.81 -7.56 -19.41
C ALA A 70 -5.59 -7.25 -18.53
N GLY A 71 -4.57 -6.58 -19.08
CA GLY A 71 -3.39 -6.13 -18.34
C GLY A 71 -3.77 -5.14 -17.22
N ALA A 72 -4.54 -4.12 -17.58
CA ALA A 72 -5.01 -3.08 -16.66
C ALA A 72 -5.99 -3.60 -15.61
N ALA A 73 -6.94 -4.49 -15.98
CA ALA A 73 -7.77 -5.18 -15.00
C ALA A 73 -6.93 -6.03 -14.02
N GLY A 74 -5.84 -6.64 -14.50
CA GLY A 74 -4.85 -7.32 -13.67
C GLY A 74 -4.13 -6.38 -12.70
N LEU A 75 -3.69 -5.20 -13.17
CA LEU A 75 -3.08 -4.16 -12.35
C LEU A 75 -4.02 -3.63 -11.27
N ILE A 76 -5.25 -3.25 -11.63
CA ILE A 76 -6.29 -2.79 -10.70
C ILE A 76 -6.57 -3.86 -9.63
N THR A 77 -6.71 -5.13 -10.04
CA THR A 77 -6.95 -6.24 -9.11
C THR A 77 -5.80 -6.41 -8.12
N THR A 78 -4.55 -6.36 -8.58
CA THR A 78 -3.38 -6.45 -7.71
C THR A 78 -3.27 -5.25 -6.78
N LEU A 79 -3.45 -4.01 -7.25
CA LEU A 79 -3.46 -2.80 -6.42
C LEU A 79 -4.48 -2.91 -5.27
N LEU A 80 -5.69 -3.38 -5.55
CA LEU A 80 -6.75 -3.55 -4.54
C LEU A 80 -6.47 -4.72 -3.57
N ALA A 81 -5.84 -5.80 -4.05
CA ALA A 81 -5.41 -6.92 -3.21
C ALA A 81 -4.29 -6.50 -2.24
N GLU A 82 -3.20 -5.92 -2.75
CA GLU A 82 -2.07 -5.48 -1.93
C GLU A 82 -2.47 -4.36 -0.96
N THR A 83 -3.40 -3.48 -1.37
CA THR A 83 -4.03 -2.49 -0.47
C THR A 83 -4.64 -3.15 0.76
N LYS A 84 -5.22 -4.35 0.62
CA LYS A 84 -5.87 -5.09 1.70
C LYS A 84 -4.86 -5.78 2.61
N GLU A 85 -3.84 -6.41 2.04
CA GLU A 85 -2.83 -7.16 2.82
C GLU A 85 -2.03 -6.24 3.76
N ILE A 86 -1.68 -5.02 3.32
CA ILE A 86 -0.95 -4.05 4.16
C ILE A 86 -1.80 -3.41 5.28
N GLN A 87 -3.12 -3.66 5.36
CA GLN A 87 -4.02 -2.89 6.26
C GLN A 87 -3.82 -3.14 7.75
N SER A 88 -3.19 -4.23 8.15
CA SER A 88 -2.95 -4.54 9.56
C SER A 88 -1.58 -4.09 10.07
N TYR A 89 -0.67 -3.68 9.17
CA TYR A 89 0.73 -3.41 9.49
C TYR A 89 1.06 -1.91 9.47
N PHE A 90 2.00 -1.50 10.34
CA PHE A 90 2.59 -0.16 10.35
C PHE A 90 4.11 -0.31 10.40
N LEU A 91 4.82 0.37 9.51
CA LEU A 91 6.27 0.26 9.37
C LEU A 91 6.98 0.94 10.53
N ASN A 92 8.13 0.42 10.95
CA ASN A 92 9.12 1.23 11.67
C ASN A 92 10.04 1.96 10.67
N THR A 93 10.94 2.81 11.16
CA THR A 93 11.85 3.61 10.30
C THR A 93 12.75 2.76 9.40
N THR A 94 13.23 1.61 9.89
CA THR A 94 14.11 0.71 9.13
C THR A 94 13.33 0.03 7.99
N GLU A 95 12.15 -0.49 8.30
CA GLU A 95 11.26 -1.12 7.32
C GLU A 95 10.79 -0.10 6.27
N ALA A 96 10.44 1.12 6.70
CA ALA A 96 10.05 2.20 5.80
C ALA A 96 11.17 2.61 4.83
N THR A 97 12.44 2.59 5.27
CA THR A 97 13.58 2.83 4.37
C THR A 97 13.64 1.81 3.22
N ALA A 98 13.28 0.54 3.46
CA ALA A 98 13.25 -0.50 2.43
C ALA A 98 12.09 -0.36 1.43
N VAL A 99 11.06 0.43 1.78
CA VAL A 99 9.88 0.68 0.93
C VAL A 99 10.11 1.81 -0.08
N ILE A 100 11.06 2.72 0.17
CA ILE A 100 11.28 3.88 -0.72
C ILE A 100 11.78 3.47 -2.12
N PRO A 101 12.85 2.66 -2.29
CA PRO A 101 13.38 2.36 -3.63
C PRO A 101 12.37 1.65 -4.56
N PRO A 102 11.59 0.63 -4.11
CA PRO A 102 10.54 0.05 -4.95
C PRO A 102 9.40 1.04 -5.30
N LEU A 103 9.16 2.06 -4.47
CA LEU A 103 8.17 3.10 -4.77
C LEU A 103 8.72 4.14 -5.77
N GLU A 104 10.03 4.41 -5.74
CA GLU A 104 10.72 5.20 -6.78
C GLU A 104 10.70 4.49 -8.14
N GLU A 105 11.00 3.19 -8.16
CA GLU A 105 10.89 2.33 -9.35
C GLU A 105 9.46 2.32 -9.92
N LEU A 106 8.46 2.09 -9.07
CA LEU A 106 7.06 2.09 -9.47
C LEU A 106 6.62 3.46 -10.05
N THR A 107 7.18 4.56 -9.56
CA THR A 107 6.94 5.90 -10.11
C THR A 107 7.43 6.03 -11.55
N VAL A 108 8.62 5.48 -11.85
CA VAL A 108 9.19 5.46 -13.22
C VAL A 108 8.39 4.54 -14.14
N GLN A 109 7.93 3.39 -13.64
CA GLN A 109 7.11 2.45 -14.42
C GLN A 109 5.75 3.05 -14.79
N PHE A 110 5.02 3.67 -13.86
CA PHE A 110 3.77 4.37 -14.19
C PHE A 110 3.97 5.53 -15.17
N ALA A 111 5.06 6.31 -15.03
CA ALA A 111 5.41 7.35 -16.00
C ALA A 111 5.66 6.76 -17.40
N THR A 112 6.29 5.59 -17.50
CA THR A 112 6.55 4.91 -18.77
C THR A 112 5.25 4.40 -19.39
N ALA A 113 4.45 3.63 -18.63
CA ALA A 113 3.18 3.06 -19.08
C ALA A 113 2.17 4.14 -19.52
N VAL A 114 2.07 5.26 -18.80
CA VAL A 114 1.19 6.37 -19.21
C VAL A 114 1.69 7.08 -20.47
N ASN A 115 2.99 7.30 -20.62
CA ASN A 115 3.53 7.86 -21.86
C ASN A 115 3.29 6.92 -23.06
N ASN A 116 3.33 5.61 -22.84
CA ASN A 116 3.03 4.61 -23.88
C ASN A 116 1.51 4.54 -24.17
N TYR A 117 0.64 4.68 -23.17
CA TYR A 117 -0.80 4.88 -23.39
C TYR A 117 -1.04 6.11 -24.28
N ILE A 118 -0.37 7.22 -24.00
CA ILE A 118 -0.50 8.47 -24.77
C ILE A 118 0.03 8.28 -26.21
N SER A 119 1.11 7.53 -26.41
CA SER A 119 1.69 7.32 -27.75
C SER A 119 0.82 6.49 -28.69
N ILE A 120 -0.03 5.60 -28.16
CA ILE A 120 -0.99 4.80 -28.95
C ILE A 120 -2.37 5.46 -29.12
N HIS A 121 -2.58 6.69 -28.63
CA HIS A 121 -3.90 7.36 -28.61
C HIS A 121 -4.60 7.38 -29.98
N ASP A 122 -3.90 7.76 -31.06
CA ASP A 122 -4.46 7.78 -32.41
C ASP A 122 -4.87 6.39 -32.92
N LEU A 123 -4.18 5.31 -32.50
CA LEU A 123 -4.55 3.94 -32.85
C LEU A 123 -5.83 3.50 -32.13
N ILE A 124 -5.96 3.85 -30.84
CA ILE A 124 -7.18 3.62 -30.05
C ILE A 124 -8.37 4.42 -30.61
N LYS A 125 -8.11 5.65 -31.06
CA LYS A 125 -9.10 6.50 -31.73
C LYS A 125 -9.61 5.91 -33.04
N VAL A 126 -8.72 5.32 -33.85
CA VAL A 126 -9.10 4.59 -35.07
C VAL A 126 -9.86 3.29 -34.75
N ALA A 127 -9.59 2.65 -33.61
CA ALA A 127 -10.32 1.49 -33.13
C ALA A 127 -11.72 1.80 -32.56
N ASP A 128 -12.04 3.09 -32.33
CA ASP A 128 -13.30 3.57 -31.73
C ASP A 128 -13.50 3.15 -30.25
N GLU A 129 -12.42 2.73 -29.57
CA GLU A 129 -12.43 2.21 -28.20
C GLU A 129 -11.88 3.19 -27.14
N GLY A 130 -11.66 4.46 -27.51
CA GLY A 130 -11.14 5.50 -26.62
C GLY A 130 -11.95 5.71 -25.34
N TRP A 131 -13.27 5.52 -25.43
CA TRP A 131 -14.19 5.59 -24.30
C TRP A 131 -13.90 4.54 -23.21
N TYR A 132 -13.44 3.35 -23.62
CA TYR A 132 -13.12 2.27 -22.70
C TYR A 132 -11.78 2.53 -22.00
N ILE A 133 -10.74 2.91 -22.76
CA ILE A 133 -9.43 3.26 -22.19
C ILE A 133 -9.53 4.48 -21.25
N TYR A 134 -10.36 5.48 -21.60
CA TYR A 134 -10.65 6.61 -20.71
C TYR A 134 -11.31 6.19 -19.37
N SER A 135 -12.23 5.21 -19.40
CA SER A 135 -12.81 4.65 -18.17
C SER A 135 -11.78 3.88 -17.35
N GLN A 136 -10.98 3.04 -18.03
CA GLN A 136 -9.96 2.20 -17.43
C GLN A 136 -8.86 3.01 -16.73
N LEU A 137 -8.36 4.08 -17.37
CA LEU A 137 -7.37 4.98 -16.76
C LEU A 137 -7.89 5.68 -15.49
N GLN A 138 -9.21 5.93 -15.37
CA GLN A 138 -9.79 6.45 -14.13
C GLN A 138 -9.85 5.39 -13.01
N GLU A 139 -10.11 4.13 -13.37
CA GLU A 139 -10.10 3.00 -12.42
C GLU A 139 -8.67 2.71 -11.96
N GLU A 140 -7.68 2.69 -12.87
CA GLU A 140 -6.25 2.62 -12.55
C GLU A 140 -5.83 3.76 -11.61
N HIS A 141 -6.17 5.02 -11.95
CA HIS A 141 -5.90 6.19 -11.11
C HIS A 141 -6.48 6.02 -9.69
N THR A 142 -7.74 5.60 -9.58
CA THR A 142 -8.41 5.42 -8.28
C THR A 142 -7.81 4.28 -7.46
N ALA A 143 -7.47 3.15 -8.10
CA ALA A 143 -6.82 2.03 -7.44
C ALA A 143 -5.39 2.39 -6.99
N ALA A 144 -4.62 3.08 -7.83
CA ALA A 144 -3.27 3.53 -7.52
C ALA A 144 -3.26 4.54 -6.37
N LEU A 145 -4.13 5.56 -6.40
CA LEU A 145 -4.31 6.53 -5.31
C LEU A 145 -4.64 5.84 -3.97
N THR A 146 -5.53 4.83 -4.01
CA THR A 146 -5.92 4.08 -2.81
C THR A 146 -4.75 3.26 -2.26
N TYR A 147 -4.00 2.60 -3.14
CA TYR A 147 -2.84 1.76 -2.76
C TYR A 147 -1.67 2.59 -2.25
N THR A 148 -1.19 3.57 -3.02
CA THR A 148 -0.02 4.39 -2.65
C THR A 148 -0.34 5.24 -1.42
N GLY A 149 -1.56 5.79 -1.30
CA GLY A 149 -2.04 6.45 -0.09
C GLY A 149 -2.05 5.52 1.13
N SER A 150 -2.40 4.23 0.93
CA SER A 150 -2.32 3.22 1.99
C SER A 150 -0.88 2.90 2.40
N VAL A 151 0.05 2.74 1.45
CA VAL A 151 1.49 2.57 1.72
C VAL A 151 2.04 3.75 2.51
N VAL A 152 1.80 4.99 2.05
CA VAL A 152 2.21 6.22 2.74
C VAL A 152 1.61 6.30 4.14
N ALA A 153 0.35 5.90 4.33
CA ALA A 153 -0.28 5.86 5.65
C ALA A 153 0.45 4.94 6.64
N ARG A 154 1.14 3.89 6.17
CA ARG A 154 1.86 2.93 7.03
C ARG A 154 3.29 3.34 7.38
N ILE A 155 3.83 4.36 6.72
CA ILE A 155 5.14 4.93 7.01
C ILE A 155 5.05 5.88 8.22
N PRO A 156 5.96 5.79 9.22
CA PRO A 156 5.96 6.69 10.39
C PRO A 156 6.31 8.13 9.98
N ALA A 157 5.84 9.11 10.75
CA ALA A 157 6.01 10.53 10.43
C ALA A 157 7.48 10.98 10.34
N GLY A 158 7.74 11.96 9.46
CA GLY A 158 9.08 12.48 9.15
C GLY A 158 9.45 12.25 7.68
N ASN A 159 10.68 12.60 7.32
CA ASN A 159 11.15 12.74 5.94
C ASN A 159 10.85 11.55 5.01
N LEU A 160 10.85 10.30 5.52
CA LEU A 160 10.51 9.11 4.73
C LEU A 160 9.03 9.10 4.29
N LYS A 161 8.12 9.58 5.15
CA LYS A 161 6.70 9.72 4.83
C LYS A 161 6.48 10.83 3.80
N ASP A 162 7.21 11.92 3.94
CA ASP A 162 7.12 13.08 3.03
C ASP A 162 7.64 12.71 1.63
N ALA A 163 8.76 11.99 1.56
CA ALA A 163 9.30 11.43 0.31
C ALA A 163 8.33 10.43 -0.33
N ALA A 164 7.81 9.46 0.44
CA ALA A 164 6.83 8.51 -0.07
C ALA A 164 5.53 9.18 -0.53
N ASN A 165 5.10 10.26 0.15
CA ASN A 165 3.94 11.04 -0.26
C ASN A 165 4.18 11.76 -1.60
N ALA A 166 5.36 12.34 -1.81
CA ALA A 166 5.72 12.97 -3.08
C ALA A 166 5.76 11.95 -4.24
N LEU A 167 6.27 10.73 -4.00
CA LEU A 167 6.25 9.64 -4.98
C LEU A 167 4.81 9.17 -5.29
N ALA A 168 4.00 8.98 -4.25
CA ALA A 168 2.58 8.62 -4.39
C ALA A 168 1.79 9.66 -5.20
N THR A 169 2.00 10.95 -4.93
CA THR A 169 1.41 12.05 -5.71
C THR A 169 1.88 12.04 -7.16
N ASN A 170 3.16 11.79 -7.42
CA ASN A 170 3.70 11.72 -8.79
C ASN A 170 3.04 10.59 -9.60
N ILE A 171 2.86 9.40 -9.00
CA ILE A 171 2.13 8.28 -9.62
C ILE A 171 0.69 8.69 -9.98
N THR A 172 -0.03 9.36 -9.07
CA THR A 172 -1.43 9.74 -9.32
C THR A 172 -1.56 10.88 -10.34
N ASP A 173 -0.71 11.90 -10.26
CA ASP A 173 -0.70 13.03 -11.20
C ASP A 173 -0.33 12.57 -12.62
N THR A 174 0.57 11.58 -12.72
CA THR A 174 0.91 10.88 -13.96
C THR A 174 -0.30 10.16 -14.55
N LEU A 175 -0.98 9.30 -13.78
CA LEU A 175 -2.20 8.62 -14.24
C LEU A 175 -3.32 9.61 -14.62
N GLN A 176 -3.47 10.70 -13.86
CA GLN A 176 -4.39 11.78 -14.18
C GLN A 176 -4.04 12.49 -15.51
N THR A 177 -2.76 12.58 -15.86
CA THR A 177 -2.31 13.07 -17.17
C THR A 177 -2.75 12.13 -18.31
N GLY A 178 -2.65 10.81 -18.11
CA GLY A 178 -3.19 9.81 -19.03
C GLY A 178 -4.70 9.94 -19.22
N VAL A 179 -5.47 10.05 -18.13
CA VAL A 179 -6.93 10.30 -18.18
C VAL A 179 -7.26 11.57 -18.98
N VAL A 180 -6.50 12.66 -18.78
CA VAL A 180 -6.71 13.92 -19.51
C VAL A 180 -6.43 13.75 -21.01
N ALA A 181 -5.38 13.00 -21.38
CA ALA A 181 -5.02 12.77 -22.78
C ALA A 181 -6.11 12.02 -23.57
N TYR A 182 -6.81 11.07 -22.93
CA TYR A 182 -7.89 10.29 -23.54
C TYR A 182 -9.27 10.99 -23.56
N LYS A 183 -9.38 12.20 -22.98
CA LYS A 183 -10.66 12.88 -22.77
C LYS A 183 -11.37 13.30 -24.06
N ASP A 184 -10.64 13.54 -25.16
CA ASP A 184 -11.23 13.91 -26.46
C ASP A 184 -11.95 12.72 -27.15
N ILE A 185 -11.57 11.49 -26.81
CA ILE A 185 -12.15 10.24 -27.33
C ILE A 185 -12.96 9.47 -26.28
N ALA A 186 -13.32 10.13 -25.17
CA ALA A 186 -14.06 9.55 -24.04
C ALA A 186 -15.53 9.21 -24.31
N VAL A 187 -16.11 9.67 -25.43
CA VAL A 187 -17.54 9.48 -25.74
C VAL A 187 -17.75 8.12 -26.39
N ARG A 188 -18.55 7.25 -25.77
CA ARG A 188 -18.91 5.97 -26.36
C ARG A 188 -19.64 6.17 -27.69
N PRO A 189 -19.20 5.53 -28.79
CA PRO A 189 -19.88 5.58 -30.07
C PRO A 189 -21.32 5.08 -29.95
N THR A 190 -22.28 5.87 -30.42
CA THR A 190 -23.67 5.41 -30.53
C THR A 190 -23.78 4.52 -31.78
N PRO A 191 -24.26 3.27 -31.67
CA PRO A 191 -24.53 2.47 -32.84
C PRO A 191 -25.68 3.13 -33.60
N TYR A 192 -25.39 3.70 -34.77
CA TYR A 192 -26.43 4.13 -35.70
C TYR A 192 -27.30 2.89 -36.03
N PRO A 193 -28.64 2.99 -35.96
CA PRO A 193 -29.49 1.98 -36.54
C PRO A 193 -29.18 1.92 -38.04
N ARG A 194 -28.73 0.76 -38.53
CA ARG A 194 -28.60 0.51 -39.97
C ARG A 194 -30.00 0.59 -40.59
N ALA A 195 -30.15 1.47 -41.58
CA ALA A 195 -31.32 1.52 -42.47
C ALA A 195 -31.30 0.32 -43.43
#